data_AF-A0AB35WMM6-F1
#
_entry.id   AF-A0AB35WMM6-F1
#
_cell.length_a   1.000
_cell.length_b   1.000
_cell.length_c   1.000
_cell.angle_alpha   90.00
_cell.angle_beta   90.00
_cell.angle_gamma   90.00
#
_symmetry.space_group_name_H-M   'P 1'
#
loop_
_entity.id
_entity.type
_entity.pdbx_description
1 polymer ?
#
loop_
_entity_poly.entity_id
_entity_poly.type
_entity_poly.pdbx_seq_one_letter_code
_entity_poly.pdbx_strand_id
1 'polypeptide(L)'
;MSYPSLQTPLAKSLGCRYPLICLAGPQVDQAEFAAAIGNAGGLGCIQTARVTSAQLQQQVLAYQALSQRPFAAILDCTCTARSLHNEQIQACLTLQVPIVILAPTVQSSVIEQFKRAGVQVLQQVKQSRQAIHAMEAGADALIAQADRSSPNLAYELALLNNAPVIAAGGIRTGNAVVAALGRGAQGVLCQLTGYAIDNFQAREHYAGRLAQLVDEAKVCMALEGGECDGRFNRSMEMAMAYRARKGSVAAQVGLGEGGIV
;
A
#
# COMPACT_ATOMS: atom_id res chain seq x y z
N MET A 1 14.77 13.11 -21.72
CA MET A 1 14.88 13.94 -20.51
C MET A 1 14.76 13.01 -19.31
N SER A 2 15.79 12.89 -18.48
CA SER A 2 15.69 12.15 -17.22
C SER A 2 15.01 13.03 -16.19
N TYR A 3 13.86 12.61 -15.70
CA TYR A 3 13.20 13.28 -14.57
C TYR A 3 14.07 13.11 -13.31
N PRO A 4 14.20 14.13 -12.45
CA PRO A 4 14.87 13.98 -11.17
C PRO A 4 14.22 12.85 -10.38
N SER A 5 15.02 11.98 -9.76
CA SER A 5 14.49 10.86 -9.00
C SER A 5 13.68 11.39 -7.81
N LEU A 6 12.45 10.90 -7.67
CA LEU A 6 11.61 11.13 -6.49
C LEU A 6 12.19 10.33 -5.30
N GLN A 7 13.38 10.69 -4.83
CA GLN A 7 14.02 10.07 -3.67
C GLN A 7 13.91 10.97 -2.44
N THR A 8 13.48 10.39 -1.32
CA THR A 8 13.46 11.03 0.00
C THR A 8 14.40 10.29 0.95
N PRO A 9 14.86 10.92 2.06
CA PRO A 9 15.62 10.22 3.10
C PRO A 9 14.89 8.97 3.61
N LEU A 10 13.56 9.07 3.79
CA LEU A 10 12.71 7.96 4.19
C LEU A 10 12.69 6.82 3.16
N ALA A 11 12.57 7.10 1.86
CA ALA A 11 12.61 6.04 0.84
C ALA A 11 13.91 5.23 0.93
N LYS A 12 15.04 5.93 1.12
CA LYS A 12 16.35 5.29 1.29
C LYS A 12 16.41 4.44 2.56
N SER A 13 15.89 4.93 3.69
CA SER A 13 15.90 4.17 4.96
C SER A 13 15.03 2.92 4.90
N LEU A 14 13.95 2.93 4.11
CA LEU A 14 13.06 1.78 3.86
C LEU A 14 13.60 0.83 2.77
N GLY A 15 14.76 1.11 2.18
CA GLY A 15 15.32 0.30 1.08
C GLY A 15 14.55 0.40 -0.24
N CYS A 16 13.82 1.49 -0.43
CA CYS A 16 12.95 1.72 -1.57
C CYS A 16 13.55 2.75 -2.55
N ARG A 17 13.20 2.63 -3.84
CA ARG A 17 13.57 3.62 -4.86
C ARG A 17 12.62 4.82 -4.82
N TYR A 18 11.34 4.57 -4.60
CA TYR A 18 10.30 5.58 -4.54
C TYR A 18 9.68 5.62 -3.13
N PRO A 19 9.24 6.79 -2.65
CA PRO A 19 8.62 6.97 -1.34
C PRO A 19 7.14 6.55 -1.37
N LEU A 20 6.86 5.39 -1.97
CA LEU A 20 5.53 4.84 -2.17
C LEU A 20 5.38 3.57 -1.35
N ILE A 21 4.50 3.61 -0.37
CA ILE A 21 4.06 2.44 0.37
C ILE A 21 2.70 2.03 -0.19
N CYS A 22 2.54 0.77 -0.57
CA CYS A 22 1.30 0.29 -1.17
C CYS A 22 0.71 -0.85 -0.34
N LEU A 23 -0.58 -0.72 -0.04
CA LEU A 23 -1.39 -1.71 0.65
C LEU A 23 -2.49 -2.22 -0.28
N ALA A 24 -2.69 -3.53 -0.35
CA ALA A 24 -3.79 -4.12 -1.09
C ALA A 24 -5.03 -4.31 -0.22
N GLY A 25 -6.20 -4.41 -0.86
CA GLY A 25 -7.40 -4.89 -0.19
C GLY A 25 -7.30 -6.36 0.23
N PRO A 26 -8.16 -6.83 1.15
CA PRO A 26 -8.07 -8.19 1.72
C PRO A 26 -8.35 -9.34 0.73
N GLN A 27 -8.88 -9.03 -0.46
CA GLN A 27 -9.21 -10.01 -1.50
C GLN A 27 -8.04 -10.27 -2.48
N VAL A 28 -6.91 -9.60 -2.30
CA VAL A 28 -5.72 -9.73 -3.13
C VAL A 28 -4.71 -10.66 -2.45
N ASP A 29 -3.98 -11.45 -3.24
CA ASP A 29 -2.80 -12.15 -2.74
C ASP A 29 -1.77 -11.14 -2.23
N GLN A 30 -1.54 -11.14 -0.91
CA GLN A 30 -0.73 -10.11 -0.26
C GLN A 30 0.75 -10.28 -0.58
N ALA A 31 1.23 -11.52 -0.66
CA ALA A 31 2.63 -11.83 -0.96
C ALA A 31 3.00 -11.44 -2.40
N GLU A 32 2.18 -11.85 -3.37
CA GLU A 32 2.40 -11.51 -4.78
C GLU A 32 2.31 -10.00 -5.00
N PHE A 33 1.29 -9.36 -4.42
CA PHE A 33 1.13 -7.92 -4.50
C PHE A 33 2.33 -7.16 -3.91
N ALA A 34 2.72 -7.50 -2.68
CA ALA A 34 3.83 -6.84 -2.00
C ALA A 34 5.14 -7.04 -2.78
N ALA A 35 5.39 -8.23 -3.31
CA ALA A 35 6.56 -8.54 -4.12
C ALA A 35 6.59 -7.72 -5.42
N ALA A 36 5.46 -7.58 -6.10
CA ALA A 36 5.36 -6.77 -7.31
C ALA A 36 5.69 -5.29 -7.03
N ILE A 37 5.18 -4.73 -5.93
CA ILE A 37 5.50 -3.35 -5.52
C ILE A 37 6.98 -3.19 -5.16
N GLY A 38 7.53 -4.12 -4.36
CA GLY A 38 8.95 -4.14 -3.97
C GLY A 38 9.88 -4.17 -5.18
N ASN A 39 9.59 -5.06 -6.14
CA ASN A 39 10.35 -5.20 -7.38
C ASN A 39 10.23 -3.97 -8.30
N ALA A 40 9.08 -3.28 -8.30
CA ALA A 40 8.90 -1.99 -8.96
C ALA A 40 9.61 -0.82 -8.24
N GLY A 41 10.08 -1.03 -7.01
CA GLY A 41 10.87 -0.05 -6.25
C GLY A 41 10.11 0.75 -5.19
N GLY A 42 8.84 0.41 -4.91
CA GLY A 42 8.12 0.89 -3.73
C GLY A 42 8.25 -0.07 -2.54
N LEU A 43 7.49 0.18 -1.48
CA LEU A 43 7.34 -0.73 -0.33
C LEU A 43 6.00 -1.45 -0.40
N GLY A 44 6.02 -2.74 -0.65
CA GLY A 44 4.84 -3.60 -0.55
C GLY A 44 4.47 -3.87 0.91
N CYS A 45 3.18 -3.94 1.21
CA CYS A 45 2.69 -4.25 2.55
C CYS A 45 1.79 -5.49 2.58
N ILE A 46 2.10 -6.43 3.47
CA ILE A 46 1.28 -7.61 3.78
C ILE A 46 0.32 -7.24 4.91
N GLN A 47 -0.99 -7.37 4.66
CA GLN A 47 -2.01 -7.12 5.67
C GLN A 47 -2.21 -8.31 6.60
N THR A 48 -2.20 -8.07 7.93
CA THR A 48 -2.41 -9.14 8.93
C THR A 48 -3.82 -9.16 9.51
N ALA A 49 -4.69 -8.23 9.13
CA ALA A 49 -6.05 -8.17 9.67
C ALA A 49 -6.78 -9.51 9.44
N ARG A 50 -7.21 -10.16 10.53
CA ARG A 50 -7.87 -11.48 10.53
C ARG A 50 -7.02 -12.64 9.96
N VAL A 51 -5.71 -12.47 9.87
CA VAL A 51 -4.76 -13.49 9.40
C VAL A 51 -4.17 -14.21 10.62
N THR A 52 -4.16 -15.55 10.64
CA THR A 52 -3.50 -16.30 11.72
C THR A 52 -1.98 -16.19 11.64
N SER A 53 -1.27 -16.46 12.74
CA SER A 53 0.21 -16.51 12.74
C SER A 53 0.76 -17.49 11.70
N ALA A 54 0.11 -18.65 11.52
CA ALA A 54 0.47 -19.64 10.50
C ALA A 54 0.25 -19.12 9.07
N GLN A 55 -0.86 -18.44 8.81
CA GLN A 55 -1.12 -17.82 7.50
C GLN A 55 -0.14 -16.67 7.22
N LEU A 56 0.21 -15.88 8.24
CA LEU A 56 1.22 -14.83 8.12
C LEU A 56 2.58 -15.43 7.75
N GLN A 57 2.98 -16.53 8.39
CA GLN A 57 4.20 -17.24 8.03
C GLN A 57 4.17 -17.72 6.57
N GLN A 58 3.05 -18.28 6.10
CA GLN A 58 2.90 -18.69 4.70
C GLN A 58 3.05 -17.50 3.74
N GLN A 59 2.45 -16.35 4.06
CA GLN A 59 2.56 -15.13 3.24
C GLN A 59 3.99 -14.59 3.21
N VAL A 60 4.71 -14.60 4.33
CA VAL A 60 6.12 -14.18 4.38
C VAL A 60 7.01 -15.11 3.56
N LEU A 61 6.83 -16.43 3.67
CA LEU A 61 7.57 -17.41 2.87
C LEU A 61 7.28 -17.25 1.37
N ALA A 62 6.02 -17.06 1.00
CA ALA A 62 5.62 -16.79 -0.38
C ALA A 62 6.27 -15.50 -0.91
N TYR A 63 6.28 -14.43 -0.10
CA TYR A 63 6.94 -13.18 -0.47
C TYR A 63 8.45 -13.39 -0.72
N GLN A 64 9.14 -14.10 0.19
CA GLN A 64 10.57 -14.38 0.10
C GLN A 64 10.94 -15.22 -1.13
N ALA A 65 10.02 -16.05 -1.63
CA ALA A 65 10.20 -16.77 -2.88
C ALA A 65 10.09 -15.86 -4.13
N LEU A 66 9.38 -14.74 -4.03
CA LEU A 66 9.10 -13.83 -5.15
C LEU A 66 9.99 -12.57 -5.17
N SER A 67 10.54 -12.18 -4.02
CA SER A 67 11.30 -10.93 -3.86
C SER A 67 12.31 -11.02 -2.73
N GLN A 68 13.45 -10.36 -2.93
CA GLN A 68 14.48 -10.15 -1.90
C GLN A 68 14.49 -8.70 -1.36
N ARG A 69 13.52 -7.87 -1.78
CA ARG A 69 13.40 -6.48 -1.31
C ARG A 69 12.73 -6.42 0.07
N PRO A 70 12.94 -5.37 0.87
CA PRO A 70 12.17 -5.16 2.09
C PRO A 70 10.66 -5.06 1.81
N PHE A 71 9.86 -5.53 2.77
CA PHE A 71 8.40 -5.38 2.78
C PHE A 71 7.95 -4.97 4.18
N ALA A 72 6.72 -4.45 4.28
CA ALA A 72 6.09 -4.16 5.55
C ALA A 72 5.01 -5.19 5.91
N ALA A 73 4.82 -5.48 7.19
CA ALA A 73 3.58 -6.09 7.68
C ALA A 73 2.76 -5.04 8.46
N ILE A 74 1.48 -4.89 8.14
CA ILE A 74 0.58 -3.98 8.87
C ILE A 74 -0.25 -4.73 9.91
N LEU A 75 -0.05 -4.34 11.18
CA LEU A 75 -0.70 -4.88 12.37
C LEU A 75 -1.79 -3.89 12.83
N ASP A 76 -3.05 -4.26 12.62
CA ASP A 76 -4.22 -3.48 13.07
C ASP A 76 -4.80 -4.07 14.37
N CYS A 77 -4.63 -3.34 15.47
CA CYS A 77 -5.10 -3.77 16.79
C CYS A 77 -6.58 -3.50 17.07
N THR A 78 -7.29 -2.80 16.18
CA THR A 78 -8.72 -2.47 16.31
C THR A 78 -9.63 -3.45 15.59
N CYS A 79 -9.13 -4.06 14.52
CA CYS A 79 -9.86 -5.03 13.71
C CYS A 79 -9.48 -6.50 14.02
N THR A 80 -8.61 -6.72 15.00
CA THR A 80 -8.02 -8.02 15.35
C THR A 80 -8.24 -8.32 16.83
N ALA A 81 -8.70 -9.53 17.16
CA ALA A 81 -8.84 -9.95 18.55
C ALA A 81 -7.49 -9.85 19.28
N ARG A 82 -7.48 -9.42 20.55
CA ARG A 82 -6.24 -9.13 21.29
C ARG A 82 -5.27 -10.33 21.36
N SER A 83 -5.79 -11.55 21.55
CA SER A 83 -4.97 -12.76 21.55
C SER A 83 -4.27 -12.96 20.22
N LEU A 84 -5.02 -12.87 19.13
CA LEU A 84 -4.49 -12.99 17.77
C LEU A 84 -3.50 -11.85 17.43
N HIS A 85 -3.77 -10.62 17.84
CA HIS A 85 -2.84 -9.49 17.64
C HIS A 85 -1.50 -9.74 18.33
N ASN A 86 -1.51 -10.28 19.55
CA ASN A 86 -0.28 -10.67 20.25
C ASN A 86 0.46 -11.80 19.53
N GLU A 87 -0.25 -12.81 19.01
CA GLU A 87 0.34 -13.88 18.21
C GLU A 87 0.98 -13.34 16.92
N GLN A 88 0.34 -12.38 16.25
CA GLN A 88 0.88 -11.73 15.06
C GLN A 88 2.13 -10.90 15.36
N ILE A 89 2.17 -10.19 16.49
CA ILE A 89 3.38 -9.49 16.95
C ILE A 89 4.53 -10.49 17.13
N GLN A 90 4.29 -11.60 17.84
CA GLN A 90 5.31 -12.63 18.03
C GLN A 90 5.75 -13.25 16.71
N ALA A 91 4.82 -13.56 15.82
CA ALA A 91 5.14 -14.07 14.49
C ALA A 91 6.02 -13.09 13.69
N CYS A 92 5.72 -11.79 13.69
CA CYS A 92 6.55 -10.79 13.01
C CYS A 92 7.98 -10.73 13.58
N LEU A 93 8.14 -10.85 14.90
CA LEU A 93 9.44 -10.90 15.57
C LEU A 93 10.22 -12.17 15.20
N THR A 94 9.57 -13.35 15.27
CA THR A 94 10.18 -14.64 14.93
C THR A 94 10.58 -14.70 13.45
N LEU A 95 9.74 -14.19 12.56
CA LEU A 95 9.99 -14.16 11.12
C LEU A 95 10.95 -13.03 10.70
N GLN A 96 11.37 -12.19 11.65
CA GLN A 96 12.24 -11.04 11.41
C GLN A 96 11.74 -10.14 10.26
N VAL A 97 10.44 -9.82 10.29
CA VAL A 97 9.85 -8.88 9.32
C VAL A 97 10.62 -7.56 9.40
N PRO A 98 11.12 -7.01 8.27
CA PRO A 98 12.07 -5.89 8.34
C PRO A 98 11.40 -4.58 8.76
N ILE A 99 10.14 -4.37 8.38
CA ILE A 99 9.35 -3.17 8.66
C ILE A 99 7.97 -3.58 9.17
N VAL A 100 7.51 -2.97 10.26
CA VAL A 100 6.12 -3.09 10.72
C VAL A 100 5.40 -1.75 10.65
N ILE A 101 4.15 -1.81 10.22
CA ILE A 101 3.21 -0.69 10.32
C ILE A 101 2.26 -1.01 11.48
N LEU A 102 2.25 -0.17 12.51
CA LEU A 102 1.35 -0.31 13.65
C LEU A 102 0.18 0.66 13.49
N ALA A 103 -1.05 0.14 13.56
CA ALA A 103 -2.24 0.95 13.33
C ALA A 103 -3.42 0.59 14.24
N PRO A 104 -4.34 1.54 14.45
CA PRO A 104 -4.11 2.99 14.57
C PRO A 104 -3.72 3.42 15.99
N THR A 105 -3.83 2.51 16.97
CA THR A 105 -3.57 2.82 18.39
C THR A 105 -2.07 2.75 18.67
N VAL A 106 -1.54 3.79 19.31
CA VAL A 106 -0.15 3.82 19.76
C VAL A 106 0.00 2.92 20.99
N GLN A 107 0.74 1.83 20.85
CA GLN A 107 1.07 0.91 21.93
C GLN A 107 2.58 0.97 22.18
N SER A 108 3.03 1.86 23.08
CA SER A 108 4.46 2.14 23.30
C SER A 108 5.26 0.86 23.59
N SER A 109 4.70 -0.06 24.40
CA SER A 109 5.34 -1.35 24.68
C SER A 109 5.58 -2.21 23.44
N VAL A 110 4.68 -2.15 22.45
CA VAL A 110 4.82 -2.90 21.18
C VAL A 110 5.85 -2.21 20.28
N ILE A 111 5.84 -0.89 20.20
CA ILE A 111 6.88 -0.12 19.49
C ILE A 111 8.25 -0.48 20.05
N GLU A 112 8.45 -0.33 21.37
CA GLU A 112 9.71 -0.65 22.04
C GLU A 112 10.16 -2.10 21.80
N GLN A 113 9.22 -3.05 21.80
CA GLN A 113 9.52 -4.46 21.54
C GLN A 113 10.11 -4.67 20.13
N PHE A 114 9.47 -4.11 19.10
CA PHE A 114 10.00 -4.17 17.73
C PHE A 114 11.33 -3.43 17.59
N LYS A 115 11.47 -2.27 18.22
CA LYS A 115 12.72 -1.50 18.20
C LYS A 115 13.88 -2.26 18.84
N ARG A 116 13.67 -2.95 19.97
CA ARG A 116 14.69 -3.82 20.60
C ARG A 116 15.11 -4.98 19.70
N ALA A 117 14.21 -5.46 18.85
CA ALA A 117 14.50 -6.50 17.86
C ALA A 117 15.16 -5.96 16.57
N GLY A 118 15.43 -4.66 16.47
CA GLY A 118 16.02 -4.03 15.29
C GLY A 118 15.06 -3.85 14.11
N VAL A 119 13.75 -4.03 14.34
CA VAL A 119 12.72 -3.84 13.31
C VAL A 119 12.42 -2.35 13.13
N GLN A 120 12.23 -1.91 11.89
CA GLN A 120 11.76 -0.55 11.61
C GLN A 120 10.25 -0.44 11.88
N VAL A 121 9.83 0.60 12.59
CA VAL A 121 8.46 0.81 13.04
C VAL A 121 7.91 2.08 12.42
N LEU A 122 6.86 1.94 11.62
CA LEU A 122 6.06 3.05 11.12
C LEU A 122 4.74 3.07 11.90
N GLN A 123 4.46 4.16 12.61
CA GLN A 123 3.23 4.26 13.39
C GLN A 123 2.18 5.07 12.64
N GLN A 124 1.01 4.47 12.40
CA GLN A 124 -0.15 5.22 11.89
C GLN A 124 -0.78 6.05 13.00
N VAL A 125 -1.07 7.31 12.70
CA VAL A 125 -1.65 8.29 13.61
C VAL A 125 -2.75 9.10 12.92
N LYS A 126 -3.73 9.55 13.70
CA LYS A 126 -4.84 10.41 13.24
C LYS A 126 -4.85 11.79 13.90
N GLN A 127 -3.98 12.01 14.89
CA GLN A 127 -3.89 13.24 15.67
C GLN A 127 -2.46 13.50 16.15
N SER A 128 -2.09 14.76 16.37
CA SER A 128 -0.74 15.16 16.76
C SER A 128 -0.29 14.61 18.12
N ARG A 129 -1.21 14.40 19.07
CA ARG A 129 -0.88 13.78 20.36
C ARG A 129 -0.36 12.34 20.17
N GLN A 130 -0.97 11.59 19.26
CA GLN A 130 -0.53 10.23 18.95
C GLN A 130 0.85 10.24 18.29
N ALA A 131 1.11 11.21 17.42
CA ALA A 131 2.42 11.38 16.80
C ALA A 131 3.54 11.59 17.83
N ILE A 132 3.32 12.47 18.81
CA ILE A 132 4.29 12.72 19.89
C ILE A 132 4.57 11.43 20.66
N HIS A 133 3.53 10.75 21.16
CA HIS A 133 3.69 9.52 21.92
C HIS A 133 4.38 8.40 21.12
N ALA A 134 4.12 8.31 19.82
CA ALA A 134 4.74 7.32 18.94
C ALA A 134 6.25 7.58 18.77
N MET A 135 6.63 8.85 18.59
CA MET A 135 8.04 9.23 18.47
C MET A 135 8.80 9.06 19.78
N GLU A 136 8.17 9.41 20.91
CA GLU A 136 8.73 9.17 22.26
C GLU A 136 8.97 7.68 22.53
N ALA A 137 8.09 6.80 22.02
CA ALA A 137 8.26 5.35 22.09
C ALA A 137 9.32 4.80 21.11
N GLY A 138 9.84 5.62 20.20
CA GLY A 138 10.92 5.27 19.27
C GLY A 138 10.48 4.82 17.87
N ALA A 139 9.28 5.19 17.40
CA ALA A 139 8.89 4.98 16.01
C ALA A 139 9.85 5.70 15.03
N ASP A 140 10.12 5.09 13.88
CA ASP A 140 11.05 5.64 12.87
C ASP A 140 10.37 6.64 11.93
N ALA A 141 9.06 6.47 11.70
CA ALA A 141 8.25 7.37 10.90
C ALA A 141 6.78 7.34 11.31
N LEU A 142 6.06 8.39 10.90
CA LEU A 142 4.64 8.55 11.16
C LEU A 142 3.84 8.42 9.87
N ILE A 143 2.84 7.53 9.85
CA ILE A 143 1.83 7.50 8.79
C ILE A 143 0.66 8.36 9.24
N ALA A 144 0.58 9.56 8.68
CA ALA A 144 -0.45 10.54 8.97
C ALA A 144 -1.71 10.22 8.15
N GLN A 145 -2.66 9.52 8.77
CA GLN A 145 -3.91 9.13 8.14
C GLN A 145 -4.90 10.31 8.18
N ALA A 146 -5.07 10.97 7.04
CA ALA A 146 -6.08 12.00 6.89
C ALA A 146 -7.49 11.41 6.94
N ASP A 147 -8.39 12.12 7.61
CA ASP A 147 -9.83 11.88 7.62
C ASP A 147 -10.58 13.22 7.66
N ARG A 148 -11.91 13.17 7.83
CA ARG A 148 -12.75 14.39 7.85
C ARG A 148 -12.40 15.34 9.01
N SER A 149 -11.89 14.81 10.11
CA SER A 149 -11.56 15.59 11.30
C SER A 149 -10.16 16.18 11.23
N SER A 150 -9.24 15.51 10.53
CA SER A 150 -7.83 15.92 10.41
C SER A 150 -7.33 15.87 8.94
N PRO A 151 -7.92 16.64 8.01
CA PRO A 151 -7.62 16.51 6.57
C PRO A 151 -6.20 16.96 6.19
N ASN A 152 -5.56 17.80 7.01
CA ASN A 152 -4.20 18.32 6.76
C ASN A 152 -3.14 17.72 7.70
N LEU A 153 -3.45 16.64 8.42
CA LEU A 153 -2.58 16.09 9.47
C LEU A 153 -1.13 15.88 9.00
N ALA A 154 -0.92 15.33 7.79
CA ALA A 154 0.42 15.09 7.27
C ALA A 154 1.25 16.38 7.15
N TYR A 155 0.63 17.47 6.70
CA TYR A 155 1.26 18.79 6.58
C TYR A 155 1.56 19.38 7.96
N GLU A 156 0.60 19.33 8.88
CA GLU A 156 0.78 19.82 10.25
C GLU A 156 1.92 19.09 10.96
N LEU A 157 1.98 17.76 10.84
CA LEU A 157 3.06 16.96 11.43
C LEU A 157 4.41 17.21 10.76
N ALA A 158 4.45 17.41 9.44
CA ALA A 158 5.68 17.72 8.74
C ALA A 158 6.28 19.08 9.14
N LEU A 159 5.44 20.04 9.57
CA LEU A 159 5.89 21.33 10.09
C LEU A 159 6.31 21.28 11.57
N LEU A 160 5.60 20.49 12.38
CA LEU A 160 5.74 20.51 13.83
C LEU A 160 6.78 19.50 14.34
N ASN A 161 6.98 18.40 13.63
CA ASN A 161 7.84 17.30 14.06
C ASN A 161 9.02 17.14 13.11
N ASN A 162 10.23 17.00 13.68
CA ASN A 162 11.43 16.59 12.92
C ASN A 162 11.39 15.11 12.46
N ALA A 163 10.25 14.43 12.61
CA ALA A 163 10.08 13.04 12.25
C ALA A 163 9.72 12.86 10.77
N PRO A 164 10.15 11.78 10.10
CA PRO A 164 9.67 11.46 8.76
C PRO A 164 8.15 11.23 8.75
N VAL A 165 7.43 11.97 7.91
CA VAL A 165 5.98 11.85 7.78
C VAL A 165 5.61 11.23 6.43
N ILE A 166 4.74 10.23 6.45
CA ILE A 166 4.11 9.58 5.31
C ILE A 166 2.66 10.04 5.26
N ALA A 167 2.24 10.68 4.17
CA ALA A 167 0.84 11.06 4.00
C ALA A 167 -0.01 9.85 3.61
N ALA A 168 -1.19 9.70 4.22
CA ALA A 168 -2.14 8.64 3.90
C ALA A 168 -3.59 9.17 3.87
N GLY A 169 -4.45 8.51 3.10
CA GLY A 169 -5.86 8.90 2.92
C GLY A 169 -6.11 9.70 1.65
N GLY A 170 -6.92 9.16 0.74
CA GLY A 170 -7.32 9.84 -0.50
C GLY A 170 -6.24 9.92 -1.59
N ILE A 171 -5.04 9.37 -1.36
CA ILE A 171 -3.94 9.40 -2.34
C ILE A 171 -4.18 8.30 -3.39
N ARG A 172 -4.67 8.74 -4.55
CA ARG A 172 -5.10 7.87 -5.66
C ARG A 172 -4.47 8.23 -6.99
N THR A 173 -3.71 9.33 -7.03
CA THR A 173 -3.17 9.88 -8.27
C THR A 173 -1.75 10.37 -8.12
N GLY A 174 -1.00 10.41 -9.22
CA GLY A 174 0.35 11.00 -9.25
C GLY A 174 0.35 12.45 -8.77
N ASN A 175 -0.68 13.23 -9.12
CA ASN A 175 -0.84 14.60 -8.63
C ASN A 175 -1.01 14.65 -7.11
N ALA A 176 -1.76 13.72 -6.50
CA ALA A 176 -1.89 13.63 -5.06
C ALA A 176 -0.55 13.26 -4.39
N VAL A 177 0.26 12.39 -5.02
CA VAL A 177 1.62 12.08 -4.55
C VAL A 177 2.49 13.34 -4.57
N VAL A 178 2.55 14.04 -5.71
CA VAL A 178 3.34 15.27 -5.85
C VAL A 178 2.89 16.34 -4.85
N ALA A 179 1.57 16.50 -4.66
CA ALA A 179 1.02 17.45 -3.69
C ALA A 179 1.40 17.11 -2.25
N ALA A 180 1.37 15.82 -1.87
CA ALA A 180 1.77 15.37 -0.54
C ALA A 180 3.27 15.64 -0.29
N LEU A 181 4.13 15.27 -1.24
CA LEU A 181 5.58 15.48 -1.14
C LEU A 181 5.91 16.99 -1.13
N GLY A 182 5.27 17.78 -1.97
CA GLY A 182 5.43 19.25 -2.00
C GLY A 182 4.98 19.95 -0.71
N ARG A 183 4.12 19.29 0.07
CA ARG A 183 3.69 19.74 1.41
C ARG A 183 4.59 19.21 2.54
N GLY A 184 5.73 18.62 2.23
CA GLY A 184 6.72 18.19 3.22
C GLY A 184 6.58 16.74 3.68
N ALA A 185 5.64 15.96 3.14
CA ALA A 185 5.65 14.52 3.37
C ALA A 185 6.92 13.91 2.73
N GLN A 186 7.53 12.95 3.42
CA GLN A 186 8.67 12.18 2.90
C GLN A 186 8.24 10.89 2.22
N GLY A 187 6.95 10.59 2.22
CA GLY A 187 6.36 9.56 1.39
C GLY A 187 4.85 9.53 1.47
N VAL A 188 4.27 8.56 0.77
CA VAL A 188 2.83 8.36 0.71
C VAL A 188 2.46 6.90 0.89
N LEU A 189 1.33 6.66 1.55
CA LEU A 189 0.70 5.35 1.61
C LEU A 189 -0.53 5.36 0.71
N CYS A 190 -0.52 4.48 -0.29
CA CYS A 190 -1.61 4.27 -1.23
C CYS A 190 -2.30 2.94 -0.95
N GLN A 191 -3.62 2.96 -0.77
CA GLN A 191 -4.41 1.74 -0.64
C GLN A 191 -5.15 1.46 -1.95
N LEU A 192 -4.97 0.27 -2.50
CA LEU A 192 -5.73 -0.20 -3.65
C LEU A 192 -7.07 -0.79 -3.19
N THR A 193 -8.16 -0.35 -3.82
CA THR A 193 -9.53 -0.80 -3.52
C THR A 193 -10.05 -1.77 -4.60
N GLY A 194 -11.11 -2.52 -4.29
CA GLY A 194 -11.73 -3.58 -5.13
C GLY A 194 -11.96 -3.22 -6.59
N TYR A 195 -12.32 -1.98 -6.90
CA TYR A 195 -12.57 -1.54 -8.28
C TYR A 195 -11.28 -1.45 -9.14
N ALA A 196 -10.15 -1.15 -8.50
CA ALA A 196 -8.85 -1.28 -9.15
C ALA A 196 -8.49 -2.76 -9.35
N ILE A 197 -8.94 -3.62 -8.43
CA ILE A 197 -8.66 -5.07 -8.40
C ILE A 197 -9.39 -5.83 -9.51
N ASP A 198 -10.65 -5.50 -9.84
CA ASP A 198 -11.36 -6.13 -10.97
C ASP A 198 -10.68 -5.86 -12.33
N ASN A 199 -10.09 -4.67 -12.49
CA ASN A 199 -9.26 -4.34 -13.66
C ASN A 199 -7.83 -4.89 -13.56
N PHE A 200 -7.39 -5.27 -12.36
CA PHE A 200 -6.08 -5.83 -12.05
C PHE A 200 -6.06 -7.34 -12.29
N GLN A 201 -7.07 -8.08 -11.85
CA GLN A 201 -7.21 -9.54 -12.03
C GLN A 201 -7.47 -9.95 -13.49
N ALA A 202 -8.05 -9.07 -14.31
CA ALA A 202 -8.36 -9.38 -15.71
C ALA A 202 -7.13 -9.40 -16.66
N ARG A 203 -5.89 -9.27 -16.16
CA ARG A 203 -4.71 -8.97 -16.98
C ARG A 203 -3.49 -9.82 -16.56
N GLU A 204 -3.26 -10.92 -17.27
CA GLU A 204 -2.22 -11.97 -17.08
C GLU A 204 -0.73 -11.54 -17.01
N HIS A 205 -0.39 -10.26 -16.81
CA HIS A 205 1.00 -9.80 -16.70
C HIS A 205 1.12 -8.73 -15.61
N TYR A 206 1.39 -9.19 -14.37
CA TYR A 206 1.30 -8.44 -13.12
C TYR A 206 2.55 -7.59 -12.79
N ALA A 207 3.76 -8.12 -12.93
CA ALA A 207 4.98 -7.45 -12.47
C ALA A 207 5.50 -6.35 -13.42
N GLY A 208 5.36 -6.53 -14.73
CA GLY A 208 5.92 -5.60 -15.73
C GLY A 208 5.18 -4.26 -15.83
N ARG A 209 3.85 -4.26 -15.63
CA ARG A 209 3.04 -3.04 -15.72
C ARG A 209 3.08 -2.20 -14.46
N LEU A 210 3.14 -2.80 -13.27
CA LEU A 210 3.37 -2.05 -12.02
C LEU A 210 4.72 -1.33 -12.04
N ALA A 211 5.77 -2.00 -12.53
CA ALA A 211 7.07 -1.36 -12.74
C ALA A 211 7.00 -0.19 -13.74
N GLN A 212 6.33 -0.34 -14.89
CA GLN A 212 6.10 0.78 -15.83
C GLN A 212 5.26 1.92 -15.24
N LEU A 213 4.21 1.62 -14.46
CA LEU A 213 3.34 2.62 -13.82
C LEU A 213 4.09 3.43 -12.75
N VAL A 214 5.06 2.81 -12.08
CA VAL A 214 5.95 3.45 -11.10
C VAL A 214 7.10 4.22 -11.80
N ASP A 215 7.71 3.68 -12.87
CA ASP A 215 8.82 4.30 -13.60
C ASP A 215 8.39 5.51 -14.47
N GLU A 216 7.16 5.51 -15.00
CA GLU A 216 6.63 6.62 -15.83
C GLU A 216 6.01 7.77 -15.03
N ALA A 217 6.10 7.77 -13.69
CA ALA A 217 5.30 8.65 -12.82
C ALA A 217 3.78 8.56 -13.12
N LYS A 218 3.33 7.44 -13.70
CA LYS A 218 1.91 7.12 -13.93
C LYS A 218 1.35 6.33 -12.75
N VAL A 219 1.36 6.92 -11.56
CA VAL A 219 0.56 6.43 -10.41
C VAL A 219 -0.97 6.60 -10.65
N CYS A 220 -1.39 6.92 -11.88
CA CYS A 220 -2.76 6.72 -12.35
C CYS A 220 -2.77 5.79 -13.55
N MET A 221 -3.47 4.67 -13.45
CA MET A 221 -4.53 4.27 -14.39
C MET A 221 -5.18 2.96 -13.94
N ALA A 222 -6.05 3.07 -12.94
CA ALA A 222 -7.18 2.16 -12.72
C ALA A 222 -8.15 2.73 -11.66
N LEU A 223 -8.47 4.03 -11.72
CA LEU A 223 -9.38 4.65 -10.74
C LEU A 223 -10.27 5.68 -11.44
N GLU A 224 -11.20 5.20 -12.27
CA GLU A 224 -12.53 5.82 -12.26
C GLU A 224 -13.25 5.32 -11.00
N GLY A 225 -13.95 6.23 -10.30
CA GLY A 225 -14.56 5.95 -9.00
C GLY A 225 -14.17 6.95 -7.93
N GLY A 226 -14.14 8.24 -8.27
CA GLY A 226 -14.40 9.28 -7.29
C GLY A 226 -15.91 9.45 -7.21
N GLU A 227 -16.52 9.14 -6.07
CA GLU A 227 -17.66 9.93 -5.63
C GLU A 227 -17.11 11.11 -4.84
N CYS A 228 -16.95 12.22 -5.54
CA CYS A 228 -17.28 13.56 -5.07
C CYS A 228 -17.80 14.30 -6.31
N ASP A 229 -19.12 14.49 -6.35
CA ASP A 229 -19.87 15.35 -7.27
C ASP A 229 -19.77 15.09 -8.79
N GLY A 230 -20.38 13.99 -9.22
CA GLY A 230 -21.48 14.01 -10.19
C GLY A 230 -21.33 14.69 -11.57
N ARG A 231 -20.14 15.05 -12.08
CA ARG A 231 -20.03 15.66 -13.43
C ARG A 231 -18.87 15.12 -14.27
N PHE A 232 -19.32 14.44 -15.32
CA PHE A 232 -18.76 14.26 -16.66
C PHE A 232 -17.65 13.24 -16.91
N ASN A 233 -18.06 12.23 -17.69
CA ASN A 233 -17.27 11.18 -18.26
C ASN A 233 -17.40 11.26 -19.80
N ARG A 234 -16.38 11.78 -20.50
CA ARG A 234 -16.25 11.69 -21.98
C ARG A 234 -15.29 10.57 -22.41
N SER A 235 -14.77 9.80 -21.46
CA SER A 235 -13.86 8.67 -21.69
C SER A 235 -14.64 7.38 -21.96
N MET A 236 -15.86 7.29 -21.45
CA MET A 236 -16.71 6.09 -21.50
C MET A 236 -17.25 5.78 -22.91
N GLU A 237 -17.52 6.79 -23.75
CA GLU A 237 -17.96 6.59 -25.15
C GLU A 237 -16.89 5.89 -25.99
N MET A 238 -15.61 6.14 -25.72
CA MET A 238 -14.49 5.52 -26.44
C MET A 238 -14.26 4.06 -26.00
N ALA A 239 -14.54 3.73 -24.73
CA ALA A 239 -14.45 2.38 -24.19
C ALA A 239 -15.63 1.49 -24.63
N MET A 240 -16.84 2.06 -24.78
CA MET A 240 -17.99 1.33 -25.32
C MET A 240 -17.87 1.09 -26.83
N ALA A 241 -17.28 2.02 -27.60
CA ALA A 241 -16.97 1.83 -29.03
C ALA A 241 -15.99 0.67 -29.29
N TYR A 242 -15.12 0.34 -28.33
CA TYR A 242 -14.22 -0.80 -28.40
C TYR A 242 -14.92 -2.14 -28.08
N ARG A 243 -15.94 -2.13 -27.21
CA ARG A 243 -16.77 -3.30 -26.89
C ARG A 243 -17.66 -3.73 -28.06
N ALA A 244 -18.13 -2.77 -28.86
CA ALA A 244 -18.88 -3.04 -30.10
C ALA A 244 -18.04 -3.70 -31.21
N ARG A 245 -16.71 -3.60 -31.15
CA ARG A 245 -15.78 -4.27 -32.12
C ARG A 245 -15.32 -5.65 -31.68
N LYS A 246 -15.62 -6.10 -30.46
CA LYS A 246 -15.30 -7.46 -29.97
C LYS A 246 -16.45 -8.47 -30.12
N GLY A 247 -17.46 -8.15 -30.93
CA GLY A 247 -18.48 -9.10 -31.37
C GLY A 247 -18.07 -10.01 -32.54
N SER A 248 -16.86 -9.89 -33.11
CA SER A 248 -16.50 -10.62 -34.34
C SER A 248 -15.27 -11.54 -34.26
N VAL A 249 -14.81 -11.94 -33.07
CA VAL A 249 -13.68 -12.89 -32.92
C VAL A 249 -14.06 -14.16 -32.14
N ALA A 250 -15.37 -14.44 -32.03
CA ALA A 250 -15.89 -15.74 -31.59
C ALA A 250 -16.38 -16.60 -32.78
N ALA A 251 -16.29 -16.10 -34.03
CA ALA A 251 -16.75 -16.79 -35.24
C ALA A 251 -15.63 -17.43 -36.08
N GLN A 252 -14.37 -17.45 -35.60
CA GLN A 252 -13.23 -17.91 -36.40
C GLN A 252 -12.38 -19.03 -35.79
N VAL A 253 -12.78 -19.62 -34.66
CA VAL A 253 -12.13 -20.84 -34.15
C VAL A 253 -13.21 -21.83 -33.76
N GLY A 254 -13.67 -22.62 -34.73
CA GLY A 254 -14.65 -23.67 -34.52
C GLY A 254 -14.10 -24.76 -33.59
N LEU A 255 -14.54 -24.76 -32.34
CA LEU A 255 -14.42 -25.90 -31.44
C LEU A 255 -15.78 -26.08 -30.77
N GLY A 256 -16.39 -27.22 -31.07
CA GLY A 256 -17.80 -27.53 -30.83
C GLY A 256 -18.17 -27.72 -29.37
N GLU A 257 -19.45 -27.50 -29.12
CA GLU A 257 -20.13 -27.74 -27.85
C GLU A 257 -20.19 -29.22 -27.50
N GLY A 258 -19.85 -29.52 -26.25
CA GLY A 258 -20.18 -30.75 -25.52
C GLY A 258 -19.73 -30.49 -24.09
N GLY A 259 -20.58 -30.09 -23.15
CA GLY A 259 -21.88 -30.65 -22.82
C GLY A 259 -21.63 -31.79 -21.84
N ILE A 260 -21.84 -31.54 -20.54
CA ILE A 260 -22.24 -32.54 -19.53
C ILE A 260 -22.88 -31.78 -18.37
N VAL A 261 -24.01 -32.35 -17.96
CA VAL A 261 -24.92 -32.09 -16.85
C VAL A 261 -24.24 -32.23 -15.49
#